data_AF-A0A8R1X1W4-F1
#
_entry.id   AF-A0A8R1X1W4-F1
#
_cell.length_a   1.000
_cell.length_b   1.000
_cell.length_c   1.000
_cell.angle_alpha   90.00
_cell.angle_beta   90.00
_cell.angle_gamma   90.00
#
_symmetry.space_group_name_H-M   'P 1'
#
loop_
_entity.id
_entity.type
_entity.pdbx_description
1 polymer ?
#
loop_
_entity_poly.entity_id
_entity_poly.type
_entity_poly.pdbx_seq_one_letter_code
_entity_poly.pdbx_strand_id
1 'polypeptide(L)'
;MQYNDGEACRHLPRSCEDMARNIFNFLKSSSKRHCELEQFQTFLNLDPHRMLHPSQTRWLSLTAVVNRILEQWEALKLYFTDTYLSQRLVSSEHIYNALNDPFMKLYYQFLEWALPKFTRFNQYFQTQGVVITDLHEMIVVLYKDILLCFLKRNYVMQTNLVNINPMNGQYQLVDNELYLGSKVMLNKDNDNIICNNIRRKEFFEKCRQFLQTASLELKKRYNMEDPILMQLSALKQKNALSLEFRQNTPSLINLMKFLPCIVDINDSKVQQIDDQWRKLPISATLIPEDIEFEVQIDIFWWKIMNHSSEFTELCDFVLAVLSLPHANADCERIFSSINGLKTKIRSKLITHTVSGVLHTKQCITSGRESNQNCTNFEPTSDMLSRMTSKSLYIKTNEEKETETSDDTTQETIELVIC
;
A
#
# COMPACT_ATOMS: atom_id res chain seq x y z
N MET A 1 3.33 -2.19 7.57
CA MET A 1 2.04 -2.87 7.29
C MET A 1 1.70 -2.81 5.80
N GLN A 2 1.55 -3.96 5.12
CA GLN A 2 0.95 -4.01 3.77
C GLN A 2 -0.28 -4.90 3.81
N TYR A 3 -1.42 -4.37 3.40
CA TYR A 3 -2.66 -5.12 3.37
C TYR A 3 -2.70 -5.95 2.07
N ASN A 4 -2.72 -7.29 2.20
CA ASN A 4 -2.78 -8.25 1.09
C ASN A 4 -4.21 -8.85 0.97
N ASP A 5 -4.68 -8.96 -0.26
CA ASP A 5 -6.11 -8.84 -0.66
C ASP A 5 -6.78 -10.17 -0.95
N GLY A 6 -5.96 -11.23 -1.11
CA GLY A 6 -6.42 -12.50 -1.64
C GLY A 6 -7.64 -13.04 -0.88
N GLU A 7 -7.72 -12.80 0.43
CA GLU A 7 -8.80 -13.35 1.25
C GLU A 7 -10.16 -12.68 1.04
N ALA A 8 -10.24 -11.35 0.99
CA ALA A 8 -11.53 -10.67 0.77
C ALA A 8 -12.06 -10.93 -0.65
N CYS A 9 -11.19 -10.87 -1.66
CA CYS A 9 -11.57 -11.09 -3.06
C CYS A 9 -12.05 -12.52 -3.34
N ARG A 10 -11.62 -13.53 -2.55
CA ARG A 10 -12.09 -14.93 -2.67
C ARG A 10 -13.58 -15.10 -2.43
N HIS A 11 -14.22 -14.17 -1.72
CA HIS A 11 -15.66 -14.23 -1.53
C HIS A 11 -16.41 -13.91 -2.81
N LEU A 12 -15.87 -13.06 -3.68
CA LEU A 12 -16.52 -12.68 -4.93
C LEU A 12 -16.49 -13.85 -5.94
N PRO A 13 -17.42 -13.88 -6.92
CA PRO A 13 -17.44 -14.93 -7.92
C PRO A 13 -16.13 -15.01 -8.71
N ARG A 14 -15.58 -16.22 -8.85
CA ARG A 14 -14.39 -16.49 -9.69
C ARG A 14 -14.56 -15.97 -11.12
N SER A 15 -15.80 -15.98 -11.61
CA SER A 15 -16.16 -15.45 -12.93
C SER A 15 -15.77 -13.98 -13.13
N CYS A 16 -15.63 -13.17 -12.07
CA CYS A 16 -15.12 -11.81 -12.18
C CYS A 16 -13.64 -11.79 -12.63
N GLU A 17 -12.79 -12.60 -12.00
CA GLU A 17 -11.38 -12.73 -12.36
C GLU A 17 -11.23 -13.43 -13.71
N ASP A 18 -12.00 -14.49 -13.95
CA ASP A 18 -11.99 -15.23 -15.21
C ASP A 18 -12.33 -14.33 -16.39
N MET A 19 -13.34 -13.45 -16.25
CA MET A 19 -13.70 -12.49 -17.28
C MET A 19 -12.52 -11.55 -17.62
N ALA A 20 -11.89 -10.95 -16.62
CA ALA A 20 -10.74 -10.06 -16.84
C ALA A 20 -9.59 -10.79 -17.55
N ARG A 21 -9.28 -12.01 -17.09
CA ARG A 21 -8.22 -12.86 -17.65
C ARG A 21 -8.53 -13.28 -19.09
N ASN A 22 -9.78 -13.66 -19.37
CA ASN A 22 -10.23 -14.08 -20.69
C ASN A 22 -10.20 -12.91 -21.69
N ILE A 23 -10.69 -11.73 -21.31
CA ILE A 23 -10.61 -10.51 -22.14
C ILE A 23 -9.16 -10.21 -22.49
N PHE A 24 -8.27 -10.17 -21.50
CA PHE A 24 -6.86 -9.88 -21.72
C PHE A 24 -6.21 -10.91 -22.65
N ASN A 25 -6.39 -12.20 -22.37
CA ASN A 25 -5.80 -13.28 -23.16
C ASN A 25 -6.32 -13.33 -24.60
N PHE A 26 -7.60 -13.01 -24.81
CA PHE A 26 -8.20 -12.97 -26.14
C PHE A 26 -7.56 -11.89 -27.01
N LEU A 27 -7.30 -10.72 -26.44
CA LEU A 27 -6.76 -9.56 -27.16
C LEU A 27 -5.22 -9.61 -27.29
N LYS A 28 -4.51 -10.06 -26.25
CA LYS A 28 -3.03 -10.06 -26.16
C LYS A 28 -2.32 -10.66 -27.37
N SER A 29 -2.87 -11.72 -27.96
CA SER A 29 -2.19 -12.51 -28.99
C SER A 29 -2.39 -12.00 -30.42
N SER A 30 -3.16 -10.93 -30.64
CA SER A 30 -3.50 -10.49 -31.99
C SER A 30 -3.51 -8.97 -32.13
N SER A 31 -2.59 -8.45 -32.94
CA SER A 31 -2.59 -7.05 -33.37
C SER A 31 -3.87 -6.69 -34.15
N LYS A 32 -4.40 -7.63 -34.93
CA LYS A 32 -5.68 -7.48 -35.63
C LYS A 32 -6.83 -7.22 -34.65
N ARG A 33 -6.97 -8.05 -33.61
CA ARG A 33 -8.01 -7.88 -32.57
C ARG A 33 -7.90 -6.56 -31.82
N HIS A 34 -6.69 -6.07 -31.61
CA HIS A 34 -6.47 -4.74 -31.04
C HIS A 34 -6.98 -3.62 -31.95
N CYS A 35 -6.64 -3.68 -33.25
CA CYS A 35 -7.12 -2.71 -34.23
C CYS A 35 -8.65 -2.76 -34.39
N GLU A 36 -9.24 -3.96 -34.38
CA GLU A 36 -10.69 -4.13 -34.44
C GLU A 36 -11.37 -3.54 -33.19
N LEU A 37 -10.88 -3.83 -31.98
CA LEU A 37 -11.41 -3.22 -30.75
C LEU A 37 -11.33 -1.69 -30.77
N GLU A 38 -10.22 -1.13 -31.25
CA GLU A 38 -10.00 0.33 -31.36
C GLU A 38 -11.06 1.02 -32.23
N GLN A 39 -11.60 0.35 -33.25
CA GLN A 39 -12.70 0.87 -34.06
C GLN A 39 -13.97 1.06 -33.21
N PHE A 40 -14.30 0.11 -32.33
CA PHE A 40 -15.43 0.23 -31.41
C PHE A 40 -15.20 1.30 -30.33
N GLN A 41 -13.96 1.42 -29.84
CA GLN A 41 -13.58 2.47 -28.89
C GLN A 41 -13.79 3.86 -29.51
N THR A 42 -13.27 4.06 -30.72
CA THR A 42 -13.40 5.30 -31.49
C THR A 42 -14.87 5.59 -31.81
N PHE A 43 -15.63 4.58 -32.24
CA PHE A 43 -17.07 4.71 -32.53
C PHE A 43 -17.88 5.21 -31.33
N LEU A 44 -17.51 4.79 -30.11
CA LEU A 44 -18.15 5.22 -28.87
C LEU A 44 -17.53 6.49 -28.24
N ASN A 45 -16.59 7.15 -28.93
CA ASN A 45 -15.83 8.30 -28.42
C ASN A 45 -15.12 7.99 -27.09
N LEU A 46 -14.57 6.78 -26.94
CA LEU A 46 -13.73 6.39 -25.82
C LEU A 46 -12.25 6.52 -26.20
N ASP A 47 -11.40 6.84 -25.22
CA ASP A 47 -9.95 6.82 -25.42
C ASP A 47 -9.48 5.40 -25.78
N PRO A 48 -8.71 5.23 -26.88
CA PRO A 48 -8.19 3.93 -27.28
C PRO A 48 -7.24 3.36 -26.23
N HIS A 49 -7.66 2.25 -25.61
CA HIS A 49 -6.92 1.65 -24.53
C HIS A 49 -6.74 0.14 -24.72
N ARG A 50 -5.51 -0.34 -24.47
CA ARG A 50 -5.23 -1.77 -24.38
C ARG A 50 -5.73 -2.32 -23.05
N MET A 51 -6.20 -3.56 -23.05
CA MET A 51 -6.63 -4.21 -21.81
C MET A 51 -5.43 -4.57 -20.93
N LEU A 52 -5.60 -4.41 -19.62
CA LEU A 52 -4.55 -4.65 -18.62
C LEU A 52 -4.57 -6.11 -18.16
N HIS A 53 -3.40 -6.68 -17.91
CA HIS A 53 -3.29 -8.02 -17.34
C HIS A 53 -3.69 -8.00 -15.86
N PRO A 54 -4.60 -8.88 -15.40
CA PRO A 54 -4.88 -9.03 -13.98
C PRO A 54 -3.65 -9.61 -13.27
N SER A 55 -2.95 -8.78 -12.48
CA SER A 55 -1.87 -9.27 -11.62
C SER A 55 -2.48 -9.99 -10.41
N GLN A 56 -1.96 -11.17 -10.08
CA GLN A 56 -2.62 -12.12 -9.19
C GLN A 56 -2.65 -11.70 -7.70
N THR A 57 -2.01 -10.58 -7.29
CA THR A 57 -1.69 -10.37 -5.87
C THR A 57 -1.68 -8.93 -5.33
N ARG A 58 -2.19 -7.89 -6.02
CA ARG A 58 -2.12 -6.50 -5.48
C ARG A 58 -3.31 -5.58 -5.83
N TRP A 59 -3.87 -4.88 -4.84
CA TRP A 59 -5.08 -4.02 -4.97
C TRP A 59 -4.89 -2.98 -6.06
N LEU A 60 -3.66 -2.47 -6.18
CA LEU A 60 -3.29 -1.43 -7.15
C LEU A 60 -3.47 -1.91 -8.59
N SER A 61 -3.00 -3.12 -8.88
CA SER A 61 -3.15 -3.72 -10.19
C SER A 61 -4.61 -4.08 -10.48
N LEU A 62 -5.35 -4.57 -9.48
CA LEU A 62 -6.75 -4.94 -9.64
C LEU A 62 -7.63 -3.72 -9.87
N THR A 63 -7.39 -2.62 -9.15
CA THR A 63 -8.10 -1.34 -9.33
C THR A 63 -7.95 -0.83 -10.75
N ALA A 64 -6.72 -0.82 -11.28
CA ALA A 64 -6.47 -0.39 -12.65
C ALA A 64 -7.20 -1.26 -13.69
N VAL A 65 -7.21 -2.60 -13.48
CA VAL A 65 -7.90 -3.55 -14.36
C VAL A 65 -9.42 -3.36 -14.32
N VAL A 66 -10.02 -3.24 -13.12
CA VAL A 66 -11.45 -3.02 -12.93
C VAL A 66 -11.88 -1.70 -13.58
N ASN A 67 -11.14 -0.62 -13.33
CA ASN A 67 -11.42 0.68 -13.95
C ASN A 67 -11.34 0.60 -15.47
N ARG A 68 -10.28 -0.02 -16.02
CA ARG A 68 -10.12 -0.20 -17.47
C ARG A 68 -11.26 -1.01 -18.09
N ILE A 69 -11.71 -2.08 -17.43
CA ILE A 69 -12.82 -2.91 -17.92
C ILE A 69 -14.14 -2.13 -17.90
N LEU A 70 -14.41 -1.36 -16.84
CA LEU A 70 -15.63 -0.55 -16.74
C LEU A 70 -15.65 0.62 -17.72
N GLU A 71 -14.52 1.31 -17.87
CA GLU A 71 -14.32 2.39 -18.84
C GLU A 71 -14.59 1.90 -20.27
N GLN A 72 -14.12 0.70 -20.58
CA GLN A 72 -14.22 0.09 -21.92
C GLN A 72 -15.44 -0.84 -22.05
N TRP A 73 -16.35 -0.86 -21.08
CA TRP A 73 -17.40 -1.89 -20.97
C TRP A 73 -18.28 -1.97 -22.22
N GLU A 74 -18.79 -0.83 -22.70
CA GLU A 74 -19.69 -0.81 -23.85
C GLU A 74 -18.97 -1.13 -25.17
N ALA A 75 -17.71 -0.67 -25.33
CA ALA A 75 -16.88 -1.05 -26.49
C ALA A 75 -16.60 -2.56 -26.52
N LEU A 76 -16.22 -3.12 -25.37
CA LEU A 76 -16.02 -4.56 -25.21
C LEU A 76 -17.32 -5.32 -25.50
N LYS A 77 -18.45 -4.84 -25.00
CA LYS A 77 -19.75 -5.47 -25.24
C LYS A 77 -20.10 -5.51 -26.72
N LEU A 78 -19.94 -4.41 -27.45
CA LEU A 78 -20.17 -4.37 -28.90
C LEU A 78 -19.19 -5.28 -29.67
N TYR A 79 -17.90 -5.17 -29.37
CA TYR A 79 -16.86 -5.97 -30.00
C TYR A 79 -17.11 -7.48 -29.82
N PHE A 80 -17.42 -7.91 -28.60
CA PHE A 80 -17.68 -9.32 -28.32
C PHE A 80 -19.06 -9.79 -28.81
N THR A 81 -20.01 -8.89 -29.04
CA THR A 81 -21.26 -9.22 -29.75
C THR A 81 -20.97 -9.56 -31.21
N ASP A 82 -20.22 -8.71 -31.92
CA ASP A 82 -19.81 -8.98 -33.30
C ASP A 82 -18.92 -10.23 -33.42
N THR A 83 -17.94 -10.36 -32.51
CA THR A 83 -17.03 -11.51 -32.46
C THR A 83 -17.77 -12.82 -32.19
N TYR A 84 -18.76 -12.82 -31.30
CA TYR A 84 -19.57 -14.00 -30.99
C TYR A 84 -20.35 -14.47 -32.22
N LEU A 85 -20.96 -13.53 -32.95
CA LEU A 85 -21.73 -13.83 -34.16
C LEU A 85 -20.85 -14.35 -35.31
N SER A 86 -19.59 -13.89 -35.40
CA SER A 86 -18.68 -14.18 -36.51
C SER A 86 -17.75 -15.38 -36.29
N GLN A 87 -17.10 -15.49 -35.12
CA GLN A 87 -15.98 -16.43 -34.90
C GLN A 87 -16.36 -17.74 -34.19
N ARG A 88 -17.53 -17.81 -33.53
CA ARG A 88 -18.03 -19.00 -32.80
C ARG A 88 -16.99 -19.68 -31.88
N LEU A 89 -16.11 -18.91 -31.25
CA LEU A 89 -15.12 -19.44 -30.30
C LEU A 89 -15.74 -19.53 -28.89
N VAL A 90 -15.50 -20.63 -28.19
CA VAL A 90 -15.96 -20.82 -26.79
C VAL A 90 -15.46 -19.71 -25.87
N SER A 91 -14.21 -19.25 -26.07
CA SER A 91 -13.65 -18.14 -25.29
C SER A 91 -14.37 -16.81 -25.51
N SER A 92 -14.79 -16.52 -26.75
CA SER A 92 -15.60 -15.33 -27.05
C SER A 92 -17.02 -15.43 -26.50
N GLU A 93 -17.62 -16.62 -26.49
CA GLU A 93 -18.94 -16.86 -25.91
C GLU A 93 -18.96 -16.61 -24.39
N HIS A 94 -17.97 -17.13 -23.65
CA HIS A 94 -17.87 -16.87 -22.21
C HIS A 94 -17.73 -15.37 -21.90
N ILE A 95 -16.93 -14.64 -22.67
CA ILE A 95 -16.75 -13.19 -22.48
C ILE A 95 -18.05 -12.43 -22.84
N TYR A 96 -18.69 -12.79 -23.95
CA TYR A 96 -19.96 -12.22 -24.38
C TYR A 96 -21.04 -12.41 -23.30
N ASN A 97 -21.20 -13.62 -22.78
CA ASN A 97 -22.18 -13.91 -21.73
C ASN A 97 -21.89 -13.10 -20.46
N ALA A 98 -20.62 -12.97 -20.06
CA ALA A 98 -20.23 -12.18 -18.88
C ALA A 98 -20.50 -10.67 -19.05
N LEU A 99 -20.20 -10.09 -20.22
CA LEU A 99 -20.46 -8.66 -20.51
C LEU A 99 -21.96 -8.31 -20.59
N ASN A 100 -22.79 -9.32 -20.90
CA ASN A 100 -24.25 -9.18 -20.95
C ASN A 100 -24.94 -9.55 -19.62
N ASP A 101 -24.19 -10.05 -18.63
CA ASP A 101 -24.74 -10.36 -17.32
C ASP A 101 -24.82 -9.10 -16.42
N PRO A 102 -26.02 -8.64 -16.02
CA PRO A 102 -26.17 -7.43 -15.24
C PRO A 102 -25.52 -7.54 -13.85
N PHE A 103 -25.45 -8.75 -13.26
CA PHE A 103 -24.78 -8.94 -11.96
C PHE A 103 -23.26 -8.85 -12.08
N MET A 104 -22.68 -9.30 -13.20
CA MET A 104 -21.25 -9.13 -13.46
C MET A 104 -20.89 -7.65 -13.47
N LYS A 105 -21.67 -6.82 -14.18
CA LYS A 105 -21.48 -5.36 -14.18
C LYS A 105 -21.61 -4.78 -12.77
N LEU A 106 -22.58 -5.26 -11.98
CA LEU A 106 -22.79 -4.83 -10.60
C LEU A 106 -21.60 -5.17 -9.68
N TYR A 107 -21.00 -6.36 -9.82
CA TYR A 107 -19.77 -6.72 -9.10
C TYR A 107 -18.59 -5.83 -9.47
N TYR A 108 -18.40 -5.52 -10.75
CA TYR A 108 -17.35 -4.59 -11.18
C TYR A 108 -17.58 -3.18 -10.63
N GLN A 109 -18.82 -2.69 -10.61
CA GLN A 109 -19.17 -1.40 -9.98
C GLN A 109 -18.92 -1.38 -8.47
N PHE A 110 -19.20 -2.50 -7.78
CA PHE A 110 -18.85 -2.66 -6.37
C PHE A 110 -17.33 -2.61 -6.17
N LEU A 111 -16.56 -3.35 -6.98
CA LEU A 111 -15.10 -3.36 -6.92
C LEU A 111 -14.49 -1.99 -7.22
N GLU A 112 -15.00 -1.27 -8.22
CA GLU A 112 -14.57 0.09 -8.54
C GLU A 112 -14.70 1.03 -7.35
N TRP A 113 -15.72 0.84 -6.51
CA TRP A 113 -15.91 1.65 -5.31
C TRP A 113 -15.12 1.13 -4.10
N ALA A 114 -15.06 -0.18 -3.90
CA ALA A 114 -14.45 -0.79 -2.72
C ALA A 114 -12.92 -0.77 -2.78
N LEU A 115 -12.32 -1.09 -3.94
CA LEU A 115 -10.88 -1.21 -4.08
C LEU A 115 -10.09 0.10 -3.79
N PRO A 116 -10.58 1.29 -4.22
CA PRO A 116 -9.93 2.57 -3.90
C PRO A 116 -9.68 2.85 -2.42
N LYS A 117 -10.51 2.31 -1.52
CA LYS A 117 -10.36 2.51 -0.07
C LYS A 117 -9.02 1.97 0.43
N PHE A 118 -8.63 0.79 -0.06
CA PHE A 118 -7.40 0.11 0.32
C PHE A 118 -6.21 0.54 -0.53
N THR A 119 -6.39 0.80 -1.83
CA THR A 119 -5.27 1.25 -2.67
C THR A 119 -4.77 2.63 -2.27
N ARG A 120 -5.65 3.58 -1.95
CA ARG A 120 -5.23 4.91 -1.49
C ARG A 120 -4.48 4.84 -0.17
N PHE A 121 -4.96 4.02 0.77
CA PHE A 121 -4.27 3.76 2.02
C PHE A 121 -2.87 3.17 1.76
N ASN A 122 -2.79 2.10 0.97
CA ASN A 122 -1.52 1.45 0.65
C ASN A 122 -0.56 2.38 -0.11
N GLN A 123 -1.05 3.18 -1.07
CA GLN A 123 -0.24 4.16 -1.82
C GLN A 123 0.40 5.18 -0.89
N TYR A 124 -0.35 5.69 0.09
CA TYR A 124 0.14 6.66 1.04
C TYR A 124 1.31 6.11 1.88
N PHE A 125 1.16 4.90 2.43
CA PHE A 125 2.22 4.22 3.19
C PHE A 125 3.29 3.56 2.32
N GLN A 126 3.19 3.67 0.99
CA GLN A 126 4.23 3.26 0.04
C GLN A 126 5.06 4.44 -0.49
N THR A 127 4.76 5.66 -0.05
CA THR A 127 5.56 6.85 -0.39
C THR A 127 6.98 6.75 0.19
N GLN A 128 7.85 7.68 -0.21
CA GLN A 128 9.19 7.82 0.36
C GLN A 128 9.23 8.78 1.56
N GLY A 129 8.11 9.44 1.84
CA GLY A 129 8.00 10.39 2.95
C GLY A 129 7.88 9.69 4.30
N VAL A 130 8.17 10.44 5.37
CA VAL A 130 7.96 9.97 6.74
C VAL A 130 6.49 10.14 7.10
N VAL A 131 5.73 9.04 7.05
CA VAL A 131 4.27 9.05 7.26
C VAL A 131 3.81 8.18 8.45
N ILE A 132 4.74 7.69 9.27
CA ILE A 132 4.43 6.79 10.39
C ILE A 132 3.44 7.40 11.40
N THR A 133 3.49 8.71 11.59
CA THR A 133 2.61 9.45 12.53
C THR A 133 1.15 9.47 12.11
N ASP A 134 0.85 9.17 10.85
CA ASP A 134 -0.53 9.10 10.34
C ASP A 134 -1.14 7.70 10.43
N LEU A 135 -0.31 6.67 10.66
CA LEU A 135 -0.70 5.27 10.51
C LEU A 135 -1.92 4.89 11.35
N HIS A 136 -1.88 5.19 12.65
CA HIS A 136 -2.98 4.85 13.57
C HIS A 136 -4.29 5.57 13.19
N GLU A 137 -4.23 6.88 12.95
CA GLU A 137 -5.41 7.68 12.60
C GLU A 137 -6.05 7.18 11.29
N MET A 138 -5.24 6.96 10.25
CA MET A 138 -5.73 6.53 8.95
C MET A 138 -6.32 5.12 8.96
N ILE A 139 -5.71 4.18 9.70
CA ILE A 139 -6.24 2.81 9.75
C ILE A 139 -7.55 2.75 10.55
N VAL A 140 -7.68 3.54 11.62
CA VAL A 140 -8.92 3.66 12.38
C VAL A 140 -10.05 4.21 11.50
N VAL A 141 -9.76 5.25 10.72
CA VAL A 141 -10.72 5.82 9.76
C VAL A 141 -11.10 4.79 8.70
N LEU A 142 -10.14 4.12 8.07
CA LEU A 142 -10.40 3.08 7.05
C LEU A 142 -11.25 1.94 7.63
N TYR A 143 -10.90 1.44 8.82
CA TYR A 143 -11.61 0.37 9.48
C TYR A 143 -13.07 0.75 9.77
N LYS A 144 -13.31 1.93 10.37
CA LYS A 144 -14.67 2.42 10.63
C LYS A 144 -15.47 2.65 9.35
N ASP A 145 -14.85 3.23 8.32
CA ASP A 145 -15.49 3.45 7.01
C ASP A 145 -16.00 2.13 6.39
N ILE A 146 -15.18 1.07 6.43
CA ILE A 146 -15.60 -0.26 5.95
C ILE A 146 -16.71 -0.84 6.82
N LEU A 147 -16.60 -0.78 8.15
CA LEU A 147 -17.59 -1.31 9.08
C LEU A 147 -18.96 -0.65 8.90
N LEU A 148 -19.00 0.66 8.70
CA LEU A 148 -20.23 1.43 8.50
C LEU A 148 -20.98 1.06 7.21
N CYS A 149 -20.36 0.30 6.30
CA CYS A 149 -21.01 -0.18 5.10
C CYS A 149 -21.95 -1.38 5.36
N PHE A 150 -21.76 -2.11 6.46
CA PHE A 150 -22.53 -3.32 6.76
C PHE A 150 -22.93 -3.51 8.24
N LEU A 151 -22.49 -2.62 9.15
CA LEU A 151 -22.91 -2.57 10.54
C LEU A 151 -23.66 -1.28 10.88
N LYS A 152 -24.52 -1.35 11.89
CA LYS A 152 -25.24 -0.21 12.45
C LYS A 152 -24.28 0.85 12.98
N ARG A 153 -24.53 2.12 12.61
CA ARG A 153 -23.71 3.28 12.99
C ARG A 153 -23.46 3.40 14.50
N ASN A 154 -24.51 3.24 15.31
CA ASN A 154 -24.39 3.38 16.76
C ASN A 154 -23.40 2.37 17.36
N TYR A 155 -23.44 1.12 16.86
CA TYR A 155 -22.51 0.07 17.32
C TYR A 155 -21.05 0.42 16.99
N VAL A 156 -20.77 0.83 15.75
CA VAL A 156 -19.40 1.17 15.31
C VAL A 156 -18.84 2.40 16.02
N MET A 157 -19.68 3.40 16.30
CA MET A 157 -19.22 4.67 16.87
C MET A 157 -19.12 4.67 18.40
N GLN A 158 -19.87 3.82 19.10
CA GLN A 158 -19.90 3.76 20.56
C GLN A 158 -19.08 2.62 21.16
N THR A 159 -18.72 1.61 20.36
CA THR A 159 -17.92 0.47 20.83
C THR A 159 -16.43 0.79 20.69
N ASN A 160 -15.63 0.46 21.71
CA ASN A 160 -14.16 0.49 21.58
C ASN A 160 -13.73 -0.34 20.35
N LEU A 161 -12.83 0.22 19.54
CA LEU A 161 -12.29 -0.37 18.32
C LEU A 161 -11.89 -1.84 18.44
N VAL A 162 -11.22 -2.23 19.53
CA VAL A 162 -10.77 -3.61 19.78
C VAL A 162 -11.95 -4.56 20.01
N ASN A 163 -13.05 -4.05 20.57
CA ASN A 163 -14.23 -4.84 20.90
C ASN A 163 -15.25 -4.93 19.77
N ILE A 164 -15.05 -4.20 18.66
CA ILE A 164 -15.90 -4.35 17.49
C ILE A 164 -15.69 -5.74 16.89
N ASN A 165 -16.80 -6.47 16.75
CA ASN A 165 -16.87 -7.76 16.07
C ASN A 165 -17.57 -7.57 14.70
N PRO A 166 -16.83 -7.62 13.57
CA PRO A 166 -17.40 -7.54 12.23
C PRO A 166 -18.47 -8.60 11.93
N MET A 167 -18.43 -9.74 12.62
CA MET A 167 -19.35 -10.86 12.39
C MET A 167 -20.58 -10.83 13.30
N ASN A 168 -20.77 -9.79 14.12
CA ASN A 168 -21.90 -9.74 15.04
C ASN A 168 -23.23 -9.51 14.32
N GLY A 169 -24.00 -10.58 14.12
CA GLY A 169 -25.28 -10.58 13.40
C GLY A 169 -26.35 -9.62 13.98
N GLN A 170 -26.32 -9.31 15.28
CA GLN A 170 -27.28 -8.38 15.91
C GLN A 170 -27.15 -6.95 15.35
N TYR A 171 -25.92 -6.55 15.00
CA TYR A 171 -25.60 -5.21 14.53
C TYR A 171 -25.41 -5.13 13.02
N GLN A 172 -25.59 -6.25 12.29
CA GLN A 172 -25.54 -6.24 10.84
C GLN A 172 -26.75 -5.52 10.25
N LEU A 173 -26.50 -4.78 9.16
CA LEU A 173 -27.53 -4.17 8.34
C LEU A 173 -28.22 -5.24 7.48
N VAL A 174 -29.49 -5.01 7.15
CA VAL A 174 -30.19 -5.83 6.14
C VAL A 174 -29.71 -5.46 4.73
N ASP A 175 -29.93 -6.33 3.74
CA ASP A 175 -29.36 -6.18 2.39
C ASP A 175 -29.64 -4.82 1.73
N ASN A 176 -30.86 -4.30 1.89
CA ASN A 176 -31.25 -3.01 1.33
C ASN A 176 -30.60 -1.79 2.02
N GLU A 177 -30.07 -1.98 3.24
CA GLU A 177 -29.40 -0.94 4.02
C GLU A 177 -27.87 -0.96 3.83
N LEU A 178 -27.32 -1.99 3.18
CA LEU A 178 -25.89 -2.05 2.86
C LEU A 178 -25.51 -0.89 1.93
N TYR A 179 -24.37 -0.25 2.21
CA TYR A 179 -23.80 0.74 1.31
C TYR A 179 -22.67 0.11 0.48
N LEU A 180 -22.91 -0.04 -0.82
CA LEU A 180 -22.03 -0.75 -1.76
C LEU A 180 -21.48 0.16 -2.88
N GLY A 181 -21.55 1.48 -2.68
CA GLY A 181 -21.15 2.49 -3.66
C GLY A 181 -22.28 2.98 -4.55
N SER A 182 -22.22 4.25 -4.97
CA SER A 182 -23.32 4.94 -5.66
C SER A 182 -23.77 4.22 -6.94
N LYS A 183 -22.84 3.72 -7.76
CA LYS A 183 -23.18 2.99 -9.00
C LYS A 183 -23.98 1.72 -8.72
N VAL A 184 -23.66 0.98 -7.66
CA VAL A 184 -24.46 -0.18 -7.24
C VAL A 184 -25.82 0.28 -6.72
N MET A 185 -25.87 1.32 -5.89
CA MET A 185 -27.12 1.84 -5.34
C MET A 185 -28.09 2.35 -6.41
N LEU A 186 -27.58 2.89 -7.51
CA LEU A 186 -28.38 3.34 -8.66
C LEU A 186 -28.87 2.18 -9.54
N ASN A 187 -28.15 1.07 -9.61
CA ASN A 187 -28.43 -0.03 -10.54
C ASN A 187 -29.04 -1.29 -9.88
N LYS A 188 -28.99 -1.40 -8.54
CA LYS A 188 -29.49 -2.57 -7.79
C LYS A 188 -30.99 -2.81 -7.92
N ASP A 189 -31.73 -1.80 -8.35
CA ASP A 189 -33.19 -1.80 -8.51
C ASP A 189 -33.61 -1.84 -10.00
N ASN A 190 -32.69 -2.10 -10.93
CA ASN A 190 -33.03 -2.35 -12.33
C ASN A 190 -33.87 -3.63 -12.47
N ASP A 191 -34.83 -3.66 -13.39
CA ASP A 191 -35.74 -4.80 -13.59
C ASP A 191 -35.00 -6.13 -13.80
N ASN A 192 -33.90 -6.11 -14.56
CA ASN A 192 -33.05 -7.28 -14.83
C ASN A 192 -32.33 -7.84 -13.57
N ILE A 193 -32.24 -7.03 -12.50
CA ILE A 193 -31.69 -7.45 -11.20
C ILE A 193 -32.82 -7.90 -10.28
N ILE A 194 -33.91 -7.12 -10.19
CA ILE A 194 -35.05 -7.41 -9.31
C ILE A 194 -35.73 -8.73 -9.70
N CYS A 195 -35.84 -9.03 -10.99
CA CYS A 195 -36.50 -10.25 -11.46
C CYS A 195 -35.78 -11.54 -11.02
N ASN A 196 -34.49 -11.46 -10.63
CA ASN A 196 -33.70 -12.60 -10.16
C ASN A 196 -33.32 -12.47 -8.68
N ASN A 197 -34.30 -12.70 -7.80
CA ASN A 197 -34.13 -12.60 -6.35
C ASN A 197 -33.03 -13.52 -5.79
N ILE A 198 -32.79 -14.70 -6.39
CA ILE A 198 -31.76 -15.63 -5.94
C ILE A 198 -30.37 -15.02 -6.12
N ARG A 199 -30.06 -14.56 -7.34
CA ARG A 199 -28.78 -13.92 -7.66
C ARG A 199 -28.62 -12.57 -6.95
N ARG A 200 -29.72 -11.85 -6.73
CA ARG A 200 -29.73 -10.61 -5.94
C ARG A 200 -29.31 -10.86 -4.50
N LYS A 201 -29.90 -11.85 -3.84
CA LYS A 201 -29.49 -12.24 -2.47
C LYS A 201 -28.04 -12.69 -2.43
N GLU A 202 -27.61 -13.49 -3.41
CA GLU A 202 -26.22 -13.92 -3.54
C GLU A 202 -25.27 -12.72 -3.68
N PHE A 203 -25.59 -11.74 -4.52
CA PHE A 203 -24.79 -10.53 -4.69
C PHE A 203 -24.57 -9.78 -3.37
N PHE A 204 -25.64 -9.48 -2.63
CA PHE A 204 -25.52 -8.78 -1.35
C PHE A 204 -24.72 -9.57 -0.32
N GLU A 205 -24.94 -10.88 -0.22
CA GLU A 205 -24.19 -11.76 0.68
C GLU A 205 -22.70 -11.77 0.33
N LYS A 206 -22.35 -11.86 -0.96
CA LYS A 206 -20.96 -11.88 -1.44
C LYS A 206 -20.25 -10.56 -1.15
N CYS A 207 -20.92 -9.43 -1.38
CA CYS A 207 -20.39 -8.10 -1.04
C CYS A 207 -20.24 -7.91 0.48
N ARG A 208 -21.20 -8.39 1.28
CA ARG A 208 -21.13 -8.38 2.75
C ARG A 208 -19.93 -9.17 3.25
N GLN A 209 -19.77 -10.41 2.78
CA GLN A 209 -18.65 -11.27 3.14
C GLN A 209 -17.30 -10.65 2.75
N PHE A 210 -17.21 -10.02 1.57
CA PHE A 210 -16.02 -9.26 1.18
C PHE A 210 -15.66 -8.18 2.22
N LEU A 211 -16.62 -7.34 2.61
CA LEU A 211 -16.39 -6.24 3.56
C LEU A 211 -16.04 -6.77 4.96
N GLN A 212 -16.74 -7.82 5.43
CA GLN A 212 -16.47 -8.47 6.70
C GLN A 212 -15.07 -9.08 6.77
N THR A 213 -14.69 -9.86 5.76
CA THR A 213 -13.35 -10.45 5.66
C THR A 213 -12.31 -9.36 5.55
N ALA A 214 -12.59 -8.25 4.85
CA ALA A 214 -11.66 -7.14 4.79
C ALA A 214 -11.44 -6.45 6.16
N SER A 215 -12.51 -6.25 6.93
CA SER A 215 -12.42 -5.75 8.31
C SER A 215 -11.63 -6.71 9.22
N LEU A 216 -11.86 -8.02 9.13
CA LEU A 216 -11.12 -9.01 9.92
C LEU A 216 -9.63 -9.00 9.58
N GLU A 217 -9.30 -8.95 8.30
CA GLU A 217 -7.92 -8.92 7.83
C GLU A 217 -7.19 -7.61 8.19
N LEU A 218 -7.90 -6.48 8.37
CA LEU A 218 -7.34 -5.26 8.94
C LEU A 218 -6.98 -5.46 10.41
N LYS A 219 -7.94 -5.97 11.20
CA LYS A 219 -7.77 -6.23 12.64
C LYS A 219 -6.69 -7.27 12.93
N LYS A 220 -6.52 -8.25 12.05
CA LYS A 220 -5.47 -9.28 12.14
C LYS A 220 -4.07 -8.71 11.95
N ARG A 221 -3.91 -7.69 11.10
CA ARG A 221 -2.61 -7.13 10.71
C ARG A 221 -2.20 -5.88 11.48
N TYR A 222 -3.13 -5.31 12.24
CA TYR A 222 -2.89 -4.09 13.02
C TYR A 222 -3.46 -4.23 14.43
N ASN A 223 -2.61 -3.99 15.42
CA ASN A 223 -3.06 -3.85 16.80
C ASN A 223 -3.75 -2.49 16.98
N MET A 224 -5.07 -2.50 17.12
CA MET A 224 -5.87 -1.28 17.30
C MET A 224 -5.61 -0.57 18.65
N GLU A 225 -4.91 -1.23 19.58
CA GLU A 225 -4.44 -0.70 20.85
C GLU A 225 -2.90 -0.69 20.91
N ASP A 226 -2.23 -0.49 19.77
CA ASP A 226 -0.77 -0.41 19.73
C ASP A 226 -0.26 0.78 20.58
N PRO A 227 0.53 0.51 21.63
CA PRO A 227 0.90 1.53 22.60
C PRO A 227 1.85 2.59 22.02
N ILE A 228 2.56 2.30 20.93
CA ILE A 228 3.49 3.22 20.29
C ILE A 228 2.74 4.03 19.24
N LEU A 229 2.13 3.35 18.26
CA LEU A 229 1.54 3.99 17.07
C LEU A 229 0.39 4.93 17.42
N MET A 230 -0.36 4.65 18.48
CA MET A 230 -1.39 5.56 19.00
C MET A 230 -0.83 6.91 19.45
N GLN A 231 0.38 6.92 20.00
CA GLN A 231 1.01 8.12 20.57
C GLN A 231 1.77 8.93 19.50
N LEU A 232 2.17 8.32 18.39
CA LEU A 232 2.98 8.99 17.35
C LEU A 232 2.29 10.18 16.69
N SER A 233 0.96 10.24 16.73
CA SER A 233 0.20 11.41 16.25
C SER A 233 0.57 12.69 17.01
N ALA A 234 1.06 12.60 18.25
CA ALA A 234 1.54 13.74 19.03
C ALA A 234 2.70 14.47 18.34
N LEU A 235 3.54 13.74 17.59
CA LEU A 235 4.74 14.27 16.95
C LEU A 235 4.45 15.08 15.68
N LYS A 236 3.20 15.09 15.19
CA LYS A 236 2.76 15.95 14.08
C LYS A 236 2.97 17.42 14.45
N GLN A 237 3.50 18.22 13.53
CA GLN A 237 3.76 19.65 13.69
C GLN A 237 2.57 20.40 14.36
N LYS A 238 1.34 20.23 13.84
CA LYS A 238 0.12 20.82 14.43
C LYS A 238 -0.14 20.45 15.90
N ASN A 239 0.22 19.23 16.31
CA ASN A 239 0.00 18.72 17.66
C ASN A 239 1.16 19.07 18.58
N ALA A 240 2.39 19.00 18.05
CA ALA A 240 3.63 19.33 18.73
C ALA A 240 3.66 20.79 19.19
N LEU A 241 3.13 21.72 18.39
CA LEU A 241 3.07 23.16 18.69
C LEU A 241 1.81 23.60 19.45
N SER A 242 0.81 22.72 19.59
CA SER A 242 -0.48 23.09 20.18
C SER A 242 -0.47 23.05 21.71
N LEU A 243 -0.78 24.20 22.33
CA LEU A 243 -1.02 24.32 23.77
C LEU A 243 -2.24 23.51 24.22
N GLU A 244 -3.31 23.49 23.41
CA GLU A 244 -4.52 22.70 23.70
C GLU A 244 -4.21 21.20 23.68
N PHE A 245 -3.47 20.74 22.67
CA PHE A 245 -3.05 19.33 22.57
C PHE A 245 -2.19 18.92 23.78
N ARG A 246 -1.35 19.84 24.29
CA ARG A 246 -0.50 19.61 25.47
C ARG A 246 -1.27 19.28 26.73
N GLN A 247 -2.51 19.75 26.88
CA GLN A 247 -3.35 19.41 28.03
C GLN A 247 -3.67 17.91 28.07
N ASN A 248 -3.84 17.29 26.89
CA ASN A 248 -4.14 15.86 26.77
C ASN A 248 -2.87 15.00 26.70
N THR A 249 -1.77 15.53 26.18
CA THR A 249 -0.49 14.81 26.04
C THR A 249 0.66 15.64 26.62
N PRO A 250 0.73 15.82 27.95
CA PRO A 250 1.72 16.68 28.60
C PRO A 250 3.14 16.09 28.63
N SER A 251 3.28 14.78 28.37
CA SER A 251 4.54 14.06 28.53
C SER A 251 4.71 13.00 27.44
N LEU A 252 5.97 12.75 27.05
CA LEU A 252 6.37 11.67 26.15
C LEU A 252 6.92 10.45 26.90
N ILE A 253 6.91 10.44 28.24
CA ILE A 253 7.45 9.34 29.07
C ILE A 253 6.84 7.99 28.67
N ASN A 254 5.55 7.93 28.41
CA ASN A 254 4.91 6.68 28.00
C ASN A 254 5.42 6.20 26.64
N LEU A 255 5.64 7.10 25.68
CA LEU A 255 6.22 6.75 24.38
C LEU A 255 7.66 6.25 24.55
N MET A 256 8.48 6.96 25.33
CA MET A 256 9.87 6.56 25.61
C MET A 256 9.96 5.17 26.28
N LYS A 257 9.06 4.85 27.22
CA LYS A 257 8.99 3.53 27.87
C LYS A 257 8.83 2.37 26.87
N PHE A 258 8.11 2.58 25.78
CA PHE A 258 7.90 1.56 24.76
C PHE A 258 8.99 1.54 23.68
N LEU A 259 9.99 2.43 23.75
CA LEU A 259 11.06 2.58 22.76
C LEU A 259 12.46 2.51 23.39
N PRO A 260 12.81 1.43 24.12
CA PRO A 260 14.12 1.28 24.76
C PRO A 260 15.29 1.21 23.76
N CYS A 261 14.99 0.89 22.49
CA CYS A 261 15.99 0.90 21.41
C CYS A 261 16.45 2.31 21.02
N ILE A 262 15.68 3.35 21.38
CA ILE A 262 16.00 4.75 21.08
C ILE A 262 16.54 5.44 22.34
N VAL A 263 15.87 5.26 23.48
CA VAL A 263 16.28 5.85 24.76
C VAL A 263 15.98 4.89 25.91
N ASP A 264 16.98 4.61 26.75
CA ASP A 264 16.75 3.88 27.99
C ASP A 264 15.95 4.77 28.94
N ILE A 265 14.89 4.23 29.54
CA ILE A 265 14.02 4.99 30.45
C ILE A 265 14.75 5.49 31.70
N ASN A 266 15.89 4.89 32.04
CA ASN A 266 16.73 5.29 33.17
C ASN A 266 17.81 6.32 32.75
N ASP A 267 17.89 6.69 31.47
CA ASP A 267 18.83 7.72 31.01
C ASP A 267 18.39 9.10 31.52
N SER A 268 19.38 9.88 31.99
CA SER A 268 19.24 11.30 32.29
C SER A 268 18.59 12.12 31.17
N LYS A 269 18.75 11.71 29.90
CA LYS A 269 18.14 12.36 28.73
C LYS A 269 16.62 12.32 28.73
N VAL A 270 16.00 11.33 29.39
CA VAL A 270 14.53 11.22 29.45
C VAL A 270 13.89 12.48 30.03
N GLN A 271 14.48 13.03 31.10
CA GLN A 271 13.99 14.26 31.71
C GLN A 271 14.17 15.46 30.78
N GLN A 272 15.32 15.54 30.09
CA GLN A 272 15.61 16.62 29.13
C GLN A 272 14.62 16.60 27.97
N ILE A 273 14.35 15.42 27.40
CA ILE A 273 13.36 15.24 26.33
C ILE A 273 11.95 15.66 26.79
N ASP A 274 11.52 15.23 27.98
CA ASP A 274 10.18 15.57 28.49
C ASP A 274 10.02 17.06 28.82
N ASP A 275 11.05 17.70 29.38
CA ASP A 275 11.05 19.14 29.67
C ASP A 275 10.99 19.97 28.38
N GLN A 276 11.77 19.59 27.37
CA GLN A 276 11.75 20.21 26.05
C GLN A 276 10.39 20.04 25.37
N TRP A 277 9.78 18.86 25.47
CA TRP A 277 8.43 18.60 24.96
C TRP A 277 7.38 19.51 25.62
N ARG A 278 7.48 19.73 26.93
CA ARG A 278 6.56 20.61 27.67
C ARG A 278 6.74 22.08 27.30
N LYS A 279 7.98 22.50 27.01
CA LYS A 279 8.33 23.89 26.72
C LYS A 279 8.07 24.29 25.27
N LEU A 280 8.14 23.35 24.31
CA LEU A 280 8.03 23.63 22.88
C LEU A 280 6.80 24.49 22.50
N PRO A 281 5.57 24.20 22.94
CA PRO A 281 4.40 25.03 22.61
C PRO A 281 4.46 26.45 23.18
N ILE A 282 5.19 26.67 24.28
CA ILE A 282 5.35 27.99 24.92
C ILE A 282 6.27 28.87 24.07
N SER A 283 7.28 28.26 23.46
CA SER A 283 8.22 28.92 22.55
C SER A 283 7.68 29.02 21.12
N ALA A 284 6.43 28.61 20.85
CA ALA A 284 5.87 28.56 19.50
C ALA A 284 5.85 29.93 18.80
N THR A 285 5.67 31.02 19.54
CA THR A 285 5.70 32.39 18.98
C THR A 285 7.08 32.83 18.48
N LEU A 286 8.14 32.11 18.85
CA LEU A 286 9.51 32.34 18.41
C LEU A 286 9.90 31.45 17.22
N ILE A 287 9.00 30.56 16.80
CA ILE A 287 9.20 29.67 15.66
C ILE A 287 8.79 30.44 14.38
N PRO A 288 9.68 30.56 13.39
CA PRO A 288 9.37 31.17 12.10
C PRO A 288 8.22 30.49 11.37
N GLU A 289 7.46 31.25 10.58
CA GLU A 289 6.33 30.73 9.79
C GLU A 289 6.75 29.60 8.82
N ASP A 290 7.96 29.63 8.26
CA ASP A 290 8.44 28.59 7.34
C ASP A 290 8.74 27.25 8.02
N ILE A 291 8.92 27.25 9.34
CA ILE A 291 8.98 26.05 10.17
C ILE A 291 7.56 25.68 10.62
N GLU A 292 6.77 26.66 11.06
CA GLU A 292 5.41 26.44 11.52
C GLU A 292 4.53 25.79 10.46
N PHE A 293 4.68 26.13 9.17
CA PHE A 293 3.87 25.54 8.10
C PHE A 293 4.54 24.37 7.35
N GLU A 294 5.65 23.82 7.86
CA GLU A 294 6.33 22.69 7.24
C GLU A 294 5.52 21.40 7.33
N VAL A 295 5.13 20.87 6.16
CA VAL A 295 4.27 19.69 6.04
C VAL A 295 5.05 18.40 6.28
N GLN A 296 6.32 18.36 5.88
CA GLN A 296 7.16 17.17 6.05
C GLN A 296 7.67 17.09 7.49
N ILE A 297 7.17 16.12 8.24
CA ILE A 297 7.40 16.03 9.68
C ILE A 297 8.89 15.90 10.05
N ASP A 298 9.67 15.14 9.29
CA ASP A 298 11.11 14.99 9.48
C ASP A 298 11.86 16.31 9.20
N ILE A 299 11.44 17.04 8.18
CA ILE A 299 12.00 18.37 7.87
C ILE A 299 11.62 19.37 8.96
N PHE A 300 10.38 19.34 9.46
CA PHE A 300 9.92 20.17 10.56
C PHE A 300 10.82 20.00 11.80
N TRP A 301 11.01 18.76 12.26
CA TRP A 301 11.85 18.49 13.44
C TRP A 301 13.33 18.84 13.19
N TRP A 302 13.85 18.61 11.99
CA TRP A 302 15.19 19.05 11.60
C TRP A 302 15.34 20.59 11.62
N LYS A 303 14.33 21.33 11.13
CA LYS A 303 14.33 22.80 11.17
C LYS A 303 14.30 23.32 12.60
N ILE A 304 13.48 22.73 13.49
CA ILE A 304 13.45 23.08 14.92
C ILE A 304 14.82 22.89 15.58
N MET A 305 15.46 21.74 15.32
CA MET A 305 16.79 21.41 15.83
C MET A 305 17.85 22.45 15.43
N ASN A 306 17.81 22.93 14.17
CA ASN A 306 18.77 23.93 13.69
C ASN A 306 18.42 25.37 14.12
N HIS A 307 17.14 25.66 14.36
CA HIS A 307 16.70 26.98 14.80
C HIS A 307 17.01 27.23 16.28
N SER A 308 16.89 26.19 17.12
CA SER A 308 17.08 26.30 18.56
C SER A 308 17.75 25.07 19.14
N SER A 309 18.97 25.26 19.65
CA SER A 309 19.71 24.23 20.39
C SER A 309 19.01 23.81 21.69
N GLU A 310 18.00 24.57 22.13
CA GLU A 310 17.21 24.25 23.32
C GLU A 310 16.39 22.96 23.17
N PHE A 311 16.07 22.54 21.94
CA PHE A 311 15.22 21.39 21.67
C PHE A 311 15.99 20.20 21.08
N THR A 312 17.31 20.16 21.23
CA THR A 312 18.19 19.20 20.54
C THR A 312 17.83 17.76 20.90
N GLU A 313 17.76 17.43 22.19
CA GLU A 313 17.50 16.07 22.68
C GLU A 313 16.11 15.57 22.28
N LEU A 314 15.10 16.44 22.32
CA LEU A 314 13.76 16.15 21.81
C LEU A 314 13.79 15.87 20.30
N CYS A 315 14.48 16.70 19.52
CA CYS A 315 14.55 16.53 18.07
C CYS A 315 15.28 15.24 17.70
N ASP A 316 16.41 14.94 18.34
CA ASP A 316 17.15 13.69 18.15
C ASP A 316 16.27 12.47 18.44
N PHE A 317 15.55 12.49 19.57
CA PHE A 317 14.61 11.44 19.94
C PHE A 317 13.52 11.28 18.87
N VAL A 318 12.86 12.38 18.48
CA VAL A 318 11.77 12.33 17.51
C VAL A 318 12.25 11.88 16.13
N LEU A 319 13.38 12.37 15.65
CA LEU A 319 13.95 11.95 14.36
C LEU A 319 14.30 10.45 14.37
N ALA A 320 14.80 9.92 15.49
CA ALA A 320 14.99 8.48 15.66
C ALA A 320 13.67 7.70 15.61
N VAL A 321 12.61 8.19 16.28
CA VAL A 321 11.27 7.58 16.21
C VAL A 321 10.73 7.59 14.77
N LEU A 322 10.91 8.68 14.06
CA LEU A 322 10.47 8.85 12.67
C LEU A 322 11.21 7.96 11.67
N SER A 323 12.42 7.51 12.02
CA SER A 323 13.19 6.54 11.25
C SER A 323 12.66 5.10 11.32
N LEU A 324 11.71 4.82 12.22
CA LEU A 324 11.15 3.48 12.35
C LEU A 324 10.40 3.06 11.07
N PRO A 325 10.59 1.81 10.61
CA PRO A 325 9.95 1.34 9.39
C PRO A 325 8.43 1.21 9.61
N HIS A 326 7.65 1.93 8.81
CA HIS A 326 6.17 1.91 8.89
C HIS A 326 5.53 0.98 7.85
N ALA A 327 6.25 0.64 6.78
CA ALA A 327 5.77 -0.22 5.72
C ALA A 327 6.87 -1.09 5.13
N ASN A 328 6.46 -2.21 4.53
CA ASN A 328 7.39 -3.09 3.80
C ASN A 328 7.78 -2.50 2.44
N ALA A 329 7.34 -1.28 2.12
CA ALA A 329 7.53 -0.63 0.84
C ALA A 329 9.02 -0.40 0.52
N ASP A 330 9.85 -0.07 1.52
CA ASP A 330 11.29 0.04 1.34
C ASP A 330 11.92 -1.30 0.92
N CYS A 331 11.56 -2.39 1.59
CA CYS A 331 11.99 -3.74 1.22
C CYS A 331 11.50 -4.11 -0.19
N GLU A 332 10.24 -3.84 -0.53
CA GLU A 332 9.70 -4.11 -1.86
C GLU A 332 10.40 -3.30 -2.97
N ARG A 333 10.79 -2.05 -2.70
CA ARG A 333 11.58 -1.23 -3.63
C ARG A 333 12.97 -1.83 -3.88
N ILE A 334 13.60 -2.38 -2.83
CA ILE A 334 14.86 -3.11 -2.95
C ILE A 334 14.65 -4.40 -3.76
N PHE A 335 13.61 -5.19 -3.47
CA PHE A 335 13.30 -6.40 -4.24
C PHE A 335 12.99 -6.10 -5.71
N SER A 336 12.29 -5.01 -6.00
CA SER A 336 12.06 -4.54 -7.37
C SER A 336 13.38 -4.19 -8.07
N SER A 337 14.28 -3.49 -7.38
CA SER A 337 15.64 -3.24 -7.89
C SER A 337 16.41 -4.54 -8.13
N ILE A 338 16.31 -5.54 -7.25
CA ILE A 338 16.92 -6.86 -7.42
C ILE A 338 16.34 -7.58 -8.65
N ASN A 339 15.03 -7.52 -8.87
CA ASN A 339 14.38 -8.12 -10.04
C ASN A 339 14.79 -7.41 -11.35
N GLY A 340 15.00 -6.09 -11.32
CA GLY A 340 15.59 -5.36 -12.44
C GLY A 340 17.05 -5.75 -12.71
N LEU A 341 17.81 -6.07 -11.65
CA LEU A 341 19.19 -6.54 -11.77
C LEU A 341 19.26 -7.97 -12.32
N LYS A 342 18.46 -8.89 -11.78
CA LYS A 342 18.42 -10.30 -12.17
C LYS A 342 17.53 -10.50 -13.40
N THR A 343 18.09 -10.32 -14.59
CA THR A 343 17.38 -10.60 -15.85
C THR A 343 17.42 -12.09 -16.18
N LYS A 344 16.60 -12.54 -17.15
CA LYS A 344 16.62 -13.94 -17.63
C LYS A 344 17.99 -14.39 -18.12
N ILE A 345 18.78 -13.47 -18.68
CA ILE A 345 20.14 -13.72 -19.19
C ILE A 345 21.18 -13.59 -18.06
N ARG A 346 20.90 -12.79 -17.03
CA ARG A 346 21.80 -12.49 -15.90
C ARG A 346 21.18 -12.84 -14.55
N SER A 347 20.82 -14.11 -14.36
CA SER A 347 20.10 -14.59 -13.17
C SER A 347 21.01 -15.08 -12.04
N LYS A 348 22.23 -15.55 -12.36
CA LYS A 348 23.20 -16.13 -11.42
C LYS A 348 24.19 -15.10 -10.88
N LEU A 349 23.70 -14.06 -10.22
CA LEU A 349 24.56 -13.12 -9.50
C LEU A 349 24.75 -13.58 -8.06
N ILE A 350 26.01 -13.66 -7.61
CA ILE A 350 26.33 -13.91 -6.21
C ILE A 350 25.88 -12.73 -5.34
N THR A 351 25.59 -13.00 -4.06
CA THR A 351 25.03 -12.02 -3.12
C THR A 351 25.89 -10.76 -3.00
N HIS A 352 27.21 -10.91 -2.93
CA HIS A 352 28.14 -9.77 -2.89
C HIS A 352 28.01 -8.83 -4.09
N THR A 353 27.85 -9.38 -5.30
CA THR A 353 27.65 -8.57 -6.50
C THR A 353 26.31 -7.84 -6.46
N VAL A 354 25.25 -8.51 -6.02
CA VAL A 354 23.92 -7.87 -5.89
C VAL A 354 23.98 -6.74 -4.86
N SER A 355 24.54 -6.98 -3.69
CA SER A 355 24.73 -5.98 -2.63
C SER A 355 25.58 -4.81 -3.11
N GLY A 356 26.74 -5.06 -3.73
CA GLY A 356 27.61 -4.00 -4.25
C GLY A 356 26.93 -3.12 -5.28
N VAL A 357 26.14 -3.70 -6.19
CA VAL A 357 25.38 -2.91 -7.18
C VAL A 357 24.25 -2.11 -6.53
N LEU A 358 23.54 -2.68 -5.56
CA LEU A 358 22.50 -1.96 -4.81
C LEU A 358 23.08 -0.77 -4.05
N HIS A 359 24.19 -0.96 -3.32
CA HIS A 359 24.87 0.12 -2.61
C HIS A 359 25.40 1.20 -3.57
N THR A 360 25.98 0.80 -4.70
CA THR A 360 26.44 1.75 -5.72
C THR A 360 25.28 2.57 -6.27
N LYS A 361 24.16 1.91 -6.63
CA LYS A 361 22.95 2.60 -7.08
C LYS A 361 22.45 3.57 -6.01
N GLN A 362 22.33 3.12 -4.75
CA GLN A 362 21.93 3.96 -3.64
C GLN A 362 22.86 5.17 -3.51
N CYS A 363 24.17 4.97 -3.44
CA CYS A 363 25.19 6.03 -3.34
C CYS A 363 25.08 7.09 -4.45
N ILE A 364 24.87 6.66 -5.70
CA ILE A 364 24.69 7.58 -6.84
C ILE A 364 23.39 8.37 -6.73
N THR A 365 22.33 7.76 -6.18
CA THR A 365 20.97 8.35 -6.09
C THR A 365 20.64 8.98 -4.73
N SER A 366 21.51 8.86 -3.73
CA SER A 366 21.23 9.25 -2.36
C SER A 366 21.56 10.72 -2.13
N GLY A 367 20.51 11.52 -2.01
CA GLY A 367 20.51 12.89 -1.55
C GLY A 367 19.22 13.56 -2.03
N ARG A 368 18.38 14.04 -1.11
CA ARG A 368 17.13 14.77 -1.48
C ARG A 368 17.43 16.05 -2.28
N GLU A 369 18.66 16.56 -2.16
CA GLU A 369 19.17 17.74 -2.86
C GLU A 369 20.21 17.41 -3.96
N SER A 370 20.70 16.17 -4.02
CA SER A 370 21.64 15.79 -5.07
C SER A 370 20.83 15.43 -6.31
N ASN A 371 20.84 16.32 -7.31
CA ASN A 371 20.36 16.00 -8.66
C ASN A 371 21.31 14.99 -9.37
N GLN A 372 22.02 14.18 -8.57
CA GLN A 372 23.04 13.24 -8.98
C GLN A 372 22.39 11.97 -9.52
N ASN A 373 22.94 11.52 -10.63
CA ASN A 373 22.57 10.34 -11.38
C ASN A 373 23.83 9.80 -12.06
N CYS A 374 23.70 8.75 -12.87
CA CYS A 374 24.85 8.11 -13.48
C CYS A 374 25.64 9.00 -14.46
N THR A 375 25.11 10.15 -14.90
CA THR A 375 25.77 11.05 -15.85
C THR A 375 26.57 12.17 -15.20
N ASN A 376 26.29 12.51 -13.94
CA ASN A 376 26.93 13.62 -13.21
C ASN A 376 27.47 13.19 -11.84
N PHE A 377 27.55 11.89 -11.59
CA PHE A 377 28.22 11.36 -10.42
C PHE A 377 29.73 11.58 -10.52
N GLU A 378 30.29 12.30 -9.56
CA GLU A 378 31.74 12.51 -9.42
C GLU A 378 32.28 11.62 -8.29
N PRO A 379 33.09 10.59 -8.60
CA PRO A 379 33.69 9.74 -7.58
C PRO A 379 34.62 10.54 -6.68
N THR A 380 34.59 10.29 -5.37
CA THR A 380 35.55 10.90 -4.44
C THR A 380 36.96 10.37 -4.70
N SER A 381 37.98 11.13 -4.26
CA SER A 381 39.37 10.70 -4.34
C SER A 381 39.61 9.34 -3.64
N ASP A 382 38.86 9.03 -2.58
CA ASP A 382 38.93 7.72 -1.90
C ASP A 382 38.32 6.60 -2.75
N MET A 383 37.24 6.86 -3.49
CA MET A 383 36.68 5.87 -4.41
C MET A 383 37.65 5.56 -5.56
N LEU A 384 38.31 6.59 -6.09
CA LEU A 384 39.31 6.43 -7.15
C LEU A 384 40.56 5.68 -6.65
N SER A 385 41.02 5.94 -5.43
CA SER A 385 42.20 5.27 -4.85
C SER A 385 42.00 3.77 -4.67
N ARG A 386 40.75 3.31 -4.49
CA ARG A 386 40.38 1.90 -4.36
C ARG A 386 40.28 1.16 -5.70
N MET A 387 40.19 1.87 -6.84
CA MET A 387 40.12 1.29 -8.19
C MET A 387 41.49 0.89 -8.74
N THR A 388 42.29 0.16 -7.95
CA THR A 388 43.61 -0.34 -8.35
C THR A 388 43.55 -1.81 -8.75
N SER A 389 44.44 -2.23 -9.66
CA SER A 389 44.53 -3.63 -10.10
C SER A 389 44.74 -4.61 -8.93
N LYS A 390 45.50 -4.19 -7.91
CA LYS A 390 45.75 -4.96 -6.68
C LYS A 390 44.48 -5.18 -5.84
N SER A 391 43.54 -4.23 -5.85
CA SER A 391 42.27 -4.31 -5.13
C SER A 391 41.20 -5.07 -5.92
N LEU A 392 41.17 -4.92 -7.24
CA LEU A 392 40.14 -5.51 -8.11
C LEU A 392 40.44 -6.97 -8.47
N TYR A 393 41.72 -7.32 -8.61
CA TYR A 393 42.18 -8.66 -8.99
C TYR A 393 43.03 -9.23 -7.87
N ILE A 394 42.38 -9.55 -6.75
CA ILE A 394 43.02 -10.33 -5.68
C ILE A 394 43.40 -11.67 -6.30
N LYS A 395 44.70 -11.94 -6.43
CA LYS A 395 45.19 -13.26 -6.82
C LYS A 395 44.91 -14.21 -5.66
N THR A 396 43.82 -14.93 -5.72
CA THR A 396 43.63 -16.13 -4.91
C THR A 396 44.72 -17.12 -5.36
N ASN A 397 45.72 -17.35 -4.52
CA ASN A 397 46.55 -18.53 -4.68
C ASN A 397 45.63 -19.73 -4.46
N GLU A 398 45.43 -20.54 -5.49
CA GLU A 398 44.67 -21.78 -5.43
C GLU A 398 45.33 -22.73 -4.41
N GLU A 399 44.76 -22.81 -3.20
CA GLU A 399 44.80 -24.05 -2.44
C GLU A 399 43.61 -24.89 -2.88
N LYS A 400 43.92 -25.95 -3.62
CA LYS A 400 42.98 -27.01 -3.97
C LYS A 400 42.47 -27.66 -2.69
N GLU A 401 41.28 -27.31 -2.27
CA GLU A 401 40.47 -28.19 -1.43
C GLU A 401 39.30 -28.72 -2.25
N THR A 402 39.28 -30.04 -2.30
CA THR A 402 38.35 -30.93 -3.00
C THR A 402 36.89 -30.57 -2.79
N GLU A 403 36.16 -30.38 -3.90
CA GLU A 403 34.70 -30.46 -3.93
C GLU A 403 34.27 -31.88 -3.54
N THR A 404 33.90 -32.08 -2.28
CA THR A 404 32.92 -33.11 -1.92
C THR A 404 31.55 -32.47 -1.96
N SER A 405 30.77 -32.88 -2.96
CA SER A 405 29.31 -32.80 -2.95
C SER A 405 28.78 -33.45 -1.67
N ASP A 406 28.12 -32.67 -0.81
CA ASP A 406 26.85 -33.10 -0.21
C ASP A 406 26.14 -31.99 0.56
N ASP A 407 24.82 -32.10 0.49
CA ASP A 407 23.78 -31.63 1.40
C ASP A 407 23.26 -30.18 1.39
N THR A 408 22.12 -30.05 0.70
CA THR A 408 20.83 -29.71 1.33
C THR A 408 20.89 -29.18 2.76
N THR A 409 20.91 -27.86 2.91
CA THR A 409 20.39 -27.19 4.11
C THR A 409 19.54 -26.00 3.69
N GLN A 410 18.23 -26.22 3.71
CA GLN A 410 17.24 -25.15 3.85
C GLN A 410 17.44 -24.50 5.22
N GLU A 411 18.27 -23.46 5.28
CA GLU A 411 18.21 -22.52 6.39
C GLU A 411 16.98 -21.64 6.21
N THR A 412 15.96 -22.02 6.98
CA THR A 412 14.81 -21.18 7.31
C THR A 412 15.35 -19.96 8.05
N ILE A 413 15.48 -18.82 7.36
CA ILE A 413 15.66 -17.54 8.04
C ILE A 413 14.31 -17.19 8.67
N GLU A 414 14.11 -17.62 9.91
CA GLU A 414 13.18 -16.97 10.83
C GLU A 414 13.71 -15.58 11.13
N LEU A 415 13.32 -14.61 10.31
CA LEU A 415 13.37 -13.21 10.70
C LEU A 415 12.16 -12.95 11.61
N VAL A 416 12.41 -13.02 12.91
CA VAL A 416 11.56 -12.44 13.94
C VAL A 416 11.45 -10.95 13.65
N ILE A 417 10.36 -10.56 13.00
CA ILE A 417 9.92 -9.18 12.89
C ILE A 417 9.20 -8.88 14.19
N CYS A 418 9.86 -8.13 15.08
CA CYS A 418 9.16 -7.37 16.11
C CYS A 418 8.43 -6.20 15.46
#